data_AF-A0A552QYX2-F1
#
_entry.id   AF-A0A552QYX2-F1
#
_cell.length_a   1.000
_cell.length_b   1.000
_cell.length_c   1.000
_cell.angle_alpha   90.00
_cell.angle_beta   90.00
_cell.angle_gamma   90.00
#
_symmetry.space_group_name_H-M   'P 1'
#
loop_
_entity.id
_entity.type
_entity.pdbx_description
1 polymer ?
#
loop_
_entity_poly.entity_id
_entity_poly.type
_entity_poly.pdbx_seq_one_letter_code
_entity_poly.pdbx_strand_id
1 'polypeptide(L)'
;MNIPFLDNWRKRHDGTRKTGLAGAVDADPEGVAELLAECELLRVRVGERGIELDDSPASLTALDQLVPRWRDDPEELPWLGNDAGLYLGTVLVRNVAGAHWHIWPSGQPVVRLASGREIDVVEAGLDWAMSGSPELSQVYAESAEG
;
A
#
# COMPACT_ATOMS: atom_id res chain seq x y z
N MET A 1 1.93 4.12 -22.45
CA MET A 1 1.66 5.55 -22.82
C MET A 1 2.46 6.38 -21.84
N ASN A 2 3.17 7.44 -22.24
CA ASN A 2 3.92 8.24 -21.26
C ASN A 2 2.91 9.07 -20.46
N ILE A 3 2.70 8.75 -19.17
CA ILE A 3 1.73 9.42 -18.28
C ILE A 3 2.51 10.50 -17.53
N PRO A 4 2.40 11.80 -17.90
CA PRO A 4 3.28 12.84 -17.37
C PRO A 4 3.19 13.00 -15.85
N PHE A 5 2.03 12.65 -15.28
CA PHE A 5 1.85 12.57 -13.83
C PHE A 5 2.77 11.52 -13.18
N LEU A 6 2.87 10.32 -13.76
CA LEU A 6 3.70 9.23 -13.24
C LEU A 6 5.19 9.61 -13.29
N ASP A 7 5.65 10.26 -14.36
CA ASP A 7 7.03 10.74 -14.47
C ASP A 7 7.38 11.81 -13.41
N ASN A 8 6.47 12.75 -13.17
CA ASN A 8 6.67 13.80 -12.18
C ASN A 8 6.59 13.26 -10.75
N TRP A 9 5.68 12.30 -10.51
CA TRP A 9 5.55 11.63 -9.22
C TRP A 9 6.80 10.79 -8.90
N ARG A 10 7.31 10.02 -9.88
CA ARG A 10 8.54 9.21 -9.75
C ARG A 10 9.74 10.07 -9.35
N LYS A 11 9.94 11.20 -10.04
CA LYS A 11 11.01 12.16 -9.71
C LYS A 11 10.91 12.71 -8.29
N ARG A 12 9.69 12.83 -7.74
CA ARG A 12 9.46 13.35 -6.38
C ARG A 12 9.74 12.30 -5.30
N HIS A 13 9.48 11.02 -5.57
CA HIS A 13 9.55 9.96 -4.56
C HIS A 13 10.85 9.12 -4.56
N ASP A 14 11.65 9.13 -5.63
CA ASP A 14 12.91 8.35 -5.71
C ASP A 14 13.99 8.82 -4.71
N GLY A 15 13.94 10.09 -4.29
CA GLY A 15 14.93 10.69 -3.37
C GLY A 15 14.65 10.49 -1.87
N THR A 16 13.43 10.07 -1.49
CA THR A 16 12.95 10.22 -0.10
C THR A 16 12.86 8.89 0.66
N ARG A 17 12.72 7.75 -0.02
CA ARG A 17 12.18 6.52 0.62
C ARG A 17 13.18 5.54 1.24
N LYS A 18 14.47 5.52 0.86
CA LYS A 18 15.31 4.32 1.08
C LYS A 18 16.32 4.34 2.22
N THR A 19 16.62 5.46 2.88
CA THR A 19 17.77 5.48 3.83
C THR A 19 17.43 5.94 5.27
N GLY A 20 16.18 6.36 5.55
CA GLY A 20 15.81 6.89 6.87
C GLY A 20 14.58 6.27 7.55
N LEU A 21 13.82 5.40 6.88
CA LEU A 21 12.48 5.02 7.33
C LEU A 21 12.48 4.20 8.63
N ALA A 22 13.49 3.33 8.81
CA ALA A 22 13.62 2.51 10.02
C ALA A 22 13.93 3.35 11.28
N GLY A 23 14.79 4.37 11.17
CA GLY A 23 15.04 5.29 12.29
C GLY A 23 13.87 6.25 12.52
N ALA A 24 13.14 6.60 11.46
CA ALA A 24 11.98 7.47 11.54
C ALA A 24 10.78 6.78 12.20
N VAL A 25 10.54 5.48 11.95
CA VAL A 25 9.41 4.77 12.59
C VAL A 25 9.56 4.65 14.10
N ASP A 26 10.81 4.51 14.59
CA ASP A 26 11.08 4.47 16.04
C ASP A 26 10.93 5.86 16.68
N ALA A 27 11.19 6.93 15.93
CA ALA A 27 11.16 8.31 16.42
C ALA A 27 9.77 8.98 16.32
N ASP A 28 9.02 8.68 15.26
CA ASP A 28 7.72 9.25 14.92
C ASP A 28 6.88 8.21 14.13
N PRO A 29 6.35 7.18 14.81
CA PRO A 29 5.59 6.13 14.16
C PRO A 29 4.31 6.66 13.51
N GLU A 30 3.65 7.65 14.11
CA GLU A 30 2.48 8.31 13.53
C GLU A 30 2.81 9.08 12.24
N GLY A 31 3.89 9.87 12.23
CA GLY A 31 4.32 10.58 11.02
C GLY A 31 4.71 9.65 9.87
N VAL A 32 5.37 8.52 10.19
CA VAL A 32 5.65 7.48 9.19
C VAL A 32 4.37 6.81 8.71
N ALA A 33 3.41 6.53 9.59
CA ALA A 33 2.13 5.95 9.22
C ALA A 33 1.36 6.86 8.24
N GLU A 34 1.32 8.17 8.50
CA GLU A 34 0.67 9.14 7.61
C GLU A 34 1.39 9.24 6.25
N LEU A 35 2.73 9.25 6.24
CA LEU A 35 3.53 9.23 5.01
C LEU A 35 3.26 7.97 4.17
N LEU A 36 3.14 6.80 4.80
CA LEU A 36 2.83 5.56 4.10
C LEU A 36 1.37 5.53 3.61
N ALA A 37 0.44 6.20 4.30
CA ALA A 37 -0.97 6.29 3.94
C ALA A 37 -1.28 7.24 2.77
N GLU A 38 -0.31 8.05 2.31
CA GLU A 38 -0.52 8.99 1.20
C GLU A 38 -1.00 8.28 -0.07
N CYS A 39 -0.35 7.17 -0.44
CA CYS A 39 -0.72 6.30 -1.57
C CYS A 39 -1.19 7.10 -2.82
N GLU A 40 -0.47 8.18 -3.15
CA GLU A 40 -0.95 9.24 -4.05
C GLU A 40 -1.33 8.67 -5.43
N LEU A 41 -0.52 7.76 -5.99
CA LEU A 41 -0.78 7.21 -7.32
C LEU A 41 -2.05 6.39 -7.30
N LEU A 42 -2.23 5.51 -6.31
CA LEU A 42 -3.45 4.72 -6.16
C LEU A 42 -4.68 5.61 -6.02
N ARG A 43 -4.66 6.58 -5.09
CA ARG A 43 -5.79 7.50 -4.82
C ARG A 43 -6.19 8.29 -6.07
N VAL A 44 -5.22 8.79 -6.84
CA VAL A 44 -5.50 9.47 -8.10
C VAL A 44 -6.18 8.52 -9.10
N ARG A 45 -5.65 7.30 -9.29
CA ARG A 45 -6.16 6.34 -10.28
C ARG A 45 -7.56 5.85 -10.02
N VAL A 46 -7.92 5.69 -8.75
CA VAL A 46 -9.27 5.28 -8.37
C VAL A 46 -10.23 6.47 -8.31
N GLY A 47 -9.73 7.65 -7.95
CA GLY A 47 -10.47 8.92 -8.03
C GLY A 47 -10.89 9.27 -9.46
N GLU A 48 -10.04 9.02 -10.46
CA GLU A 48 -10.39 9.14 -11.89
C GLU A 48 -11.57 8.23 -12.30
N ARG A 49 -11.89 7.22 -11.50
CA ARG A 49 -12.99 6.28 -11.69
C ARG A 49 -14.17 6.54 -10.74
N GLY A 50 -14.12 7.64 -9.98
CA GLY A 50 -15.16 8.03 -9.03
C GLY A 50 -15.18 7.21 -7.72
N ILE A 51 -14.07 6.54 -7.39
CA ILE A 51 -13.92 5.80 -6.15
C ILE A 51 -13.11 6.66 -5.17
N GLU A 52 -13.66 6.87 -3.98
CA GLU A 52 -12.98 7.52 -2.86
C GLU A 52 -12.47 6.44 -1.90
N LEU A 53 -11.21 6.55 -1.49
CA LEU A 53 -10.57 5.65 -0.54
C LEU A 53 -10.60 6.26 0.85
N ASP A 54 -11.40 5.68 1.74
CA ASP A 54 -11.68 6.18 3.09
C ASP A 54 -10.90 5.43 4.19
N ASP A 55 -9.88 4.66 3.81
CA ASP A 55 -9.07 3.80 4.68
C ASP A 55 -9.89 2.74 5.47
N SER A 56 -11.11 2.45 5.02
CA SER A 56 -11.93 1.36 5.56
C SER A 56 -11.65 0.04 4.84
N PRO A 57 -12.01 -1.10 5.46
CA PRO A 57 -11.97 -2.39 4.78
C PRO A 57 -12.84 -2.45 3.53
N ALA A 58 -13.93 -1.68 3.46
CA ALA A 58 -14.80 -1.64 2.28
C ALA A 58 -14.07 -1.05 1.05
N SER A 59 -13.15 -0.11 1.28
CA SER A 59 -12.30 0.42 0.20
C SER A 59 -11.41 -0.65 -0.43
N LEU A 60 -10.95 -1.67 0.32
CA LEU A 60 -10.18 -2.78 -0.24
C LEU A 60 -11.02 -3.61 -1.22
N THR A 61 -12.27 -3.90 -0.86
CA THR A 61 -13.21 -4.56 -1.77
C THR A 61 -13.44 -3.73 -3.03
N ALA A 62 -13.55 -2.40 -2.91
CA ALA A 62 -13.68 -1.53 -4.07
C ALA A 62 -12.44 -1.58 -4.99
N LEU A 63 -11.24 -1.68 -4.42
CA LEU A 63 -10.00 -1.89 -5.18
C LEU A 63 -10.03 -3.23 -5.93
N ASP A 64 -10.42 -4.32 -5.27
CA ASP A 64 -10.48 -5.65 -5.88
C ASP A 64 -11.42 -5.74 -7.09
N GLN A 65 -12.41 -4.83 -7.20
CA GLN A 65 -13.33 -4.75 -8.34
C GLN A 65 -12.82 -3.90 -9.52
N LEU A 66 -11.63 -3.33 -9.44
CA LEU A 66 -11.09 -2.47 -10.50
C LEU A 66 -10.71 -3.26 -11.76
N VAL A 67 -11.08 -2.71 -12.92
CA VAL A 67 -10.58 -3.21 -14.21
C VAL A 67 -9.07 -2.91 -14.32
N PRO A 68 -8.20 -3.93 -14.45
CA PRO A 68 -6.76 -3.84 -14.22
C PRO A 68 -5.96 -3.30 -15.42
N ARG A 69 -6.34 -2.11 -15.91
CA ARG A 69 -5.73 -1.47 -17.09
C ARG A 69 -4.24 -1.14 -16.90
N TRP A 70 -3.78 -1.02 -15.66
CA TRP A 70 -2.36 -0.81 -15.36
C TRP A 70 -1.48 -2.00 -15.78
N ARG A 71 -2.03 -3.20 -15.94
CA ARG A 71 -1.27 -4.38 -16.38
C ARG A 71 -0.78 -4.26 -17.83
N ASP A 72 -1.44 -3.42 -18.62
CA ASP A 72 -1.01 -3.09 -19.99
C ASP A 72 0.20 -2.13 -20.00
N ASP A 73 0.57 -1.56 -18.83
CA ASP A 73 1.70 -0.66 -18.66
C ASP A 73 2.70 -1.21 -17.62
N PRO A 74 3.76 -1.91 -18.06
CA PRO A 74 4.73 -2.52 -17.15
C PRO A 74 5.53 -1.51 -16.33
N GLU A 75 5.54 -0.23 -16.72
CA GLU A 75 6.15 0.82 -15.92
C GLU A 75 5.26 1.28 -14.77
N GLU A 76 3.94 1.23 -14.92
CA GLU A 76 2.97 1.66 -13.91
C GLU A 76 2.73 0.59 -12.84
N LEU A 77 2.56 -0.66 -13.29
CA LEU A 77 2.22 -1.80 -12.45
C LEU A 77 2.96 -1.86 -11.12
N PRO A 78 4.32 -1.78 -11.06
CA PRO A 78 5.02 -1.91 -9.79
C PRO A 78 4.73 -0.77 -8.81
N TRP A 79 4.47 0.45 -9.29
CA TRP A 79 4.16 1.58 -8.43
C TRP A 79 2.73 1.51 -7.90
N LEU A 80 1.78 1.13 -8.76
CA LEU A 80 0.40 0.94 -8.33
C LEU A 80 0.30 -0.22 -7.34
N GLY A 81 1.01 -1.32 -7.58
CA GLY A 81 1.07 -2.46 -6.64
C GLY A 81 1.70 -2.07 -5.31
N ASN A 82 2.79 -1.29 -5.32
CA ASN A 82 3.36 -0.76 -4.10
C ASN A 82 2.36 0.10 -3.31
N ASP A 83 1.68 1.06 -3.97
CA ASP A 83 0.68 1.89 -3.28
C ASP A 83 -0.54 1.07 -2.81
N ALA A 84 -0.98 0.07 -3.57
CA ALA A 84 -2.05 -0.85 -3.16
C ALA A 84 -1.66 -1.64 -1.90
N GLY A 85 -0.41 -2.09 -1.85
CA GLY A 85 0.17 -2.72 -0.67
C GLY A 85 0.23 -1.80 0.54
N LEU A 86 0.78 -0.59 0.36
CA LEU A 86 0.82 0.41 1.44
C LEU A 86 -0.57 0.77 1.94
N TYR A 87 -1.55 0.88 1.04
CA TYR A 87 -2.94 1.13 1.39
C TYR A 87 -3.55 -0.02 2.20
N LEU A 88 -3.32 -1.28 1.81
CA LEU A 88 -3.68 -2.45 2.62
C LEU A 88 -3.07 -2.36 4.02
N GLY A 89 -1.79 -1.99 4.12
CA GLY A 89 -1.13 -1.81 5.40
C GLY A 89 -1.75 -0.70 6.26
N THR A 90 -2.12 0.42 5.65
CA THR A 90 -2.85 1.51 6.33
C THR A 90 -4.20 1.03 6.87
N VAL A 91 -4.97 0.29 6.07
CA VAL A 91 -6.27 -0.27 6.51
C VAL A 91 -6.06 -1.26 7.65
N LEU A 92 -5.04 -2.12 7.60
CA LEU A 92 -4.70 -3.03 8.69
C LEU A 92 -4.38 -2.28 9.98
N VAL A 93 -3.45 -1.31 9.93
CA VAL A 93 -3.02 -0.54 11.12
C VAL A 93 -4.18 0.25 11.73
N ARG A 94 -5.09 0.79 10.90
CA ARG A 94 -6.24 1.57 11.38
C ARG A 94 -7.39 0.74 11.94
N ASN A 95 -7.55 -0.52 11.48
CA ASN A 95 -8.76 -1.31 11.77
C ASN A 95 -8.50 -2.62 12.53
N VAL A 96 -7.26 -3.13 12.57
CA VAL A 96 -6.90 -4.36 13.31
C VAL A 96 -6.18 -3.99 14.60
N ALA A 97 -6.75 -4.41 15.73
CA ALA A 97 -6.20 -4.08 17.04
C ALA A 97 -4.78 -4.62 17.23
N GLY A 98 -3.84 -3.73 17.58
CA GLY A 98 -2.43 -4.07 17.79
C GLY A 98 -1.59 -4.24 16.52
N ALA A 99 -2.18 -4.06 15.34
CA ALA A 99 -1.42 -3.94 14.10
C ALA A 99 -0.64 -2.62 14.07
N HIS A 100 0.63 -2.69 13.69
CA HIS A 100 1.50 -1.52 13.57
C HIS A 100 2.50 -1.69 12.43
N TRP A 101 2.99 -0.57 11.91
CA TRP A 101 4.08 -0.57 10.94
C TRP A 101 5.37 -1.05 11.58
N HIS A 102 6.09 -1.90 10.84
CA HIS A 102 7.46 -2.29 11.15
C HIS A 102 8.29 -2.17 9.88
N ILE A 103 9.52 -1.67 9.99
CA ILE A 103 10.43 -1.55 8.85
C ILE A 103 11.51 -2.61 9.01
N TRP A 104 11.57 -3.54 8.06
CA TRP A 104 12.63 -4.54 8.02
C TRP A 104 14.01 -3.91 7.84
N PRO A 105 15.11 -4.62 8.17
CA PRO A 105 16.47 -4.12 7.92
C PRO A 105 16.75 -3.77 6.44
N SER A 106 16.00 -4.34 5.51
CA SER A 106 16.03 -4.00 4.07
C SER A 106 15.45 -2.61 3.75
N GLY A 107 14.74 -1.99 4.70
CA GLY A 107 13.98 -0.76 4.50
C GLY A 107 12.53 -0.99 4.04
N GLN A 108 12.10 -2.25 3.92
CA GLN A 108 10.76 -2.59 3.46
C GLN A 108 9.73 -2.41 4.60
N PRO A 109 8.64 -1.66 4.37
CA PRO A 109 7.55 -1.56 5.31
C PRO A 109 6.69 -2.82 5.29
N VAL A 110 6.46 -3.38 6.48
CA VAL A 110 5.55 -4.51 6.74
C VAL A 110 4.59 -4.14 7.86
N VAL A 111 3.46 -4.83 7.95
CA VAL A 111 2.55 -4.70 9.10
C VAL A 111 2.77 -5.87 10.05
N ARG A 112 3.12 -5.57 11.30
CA ARG A 112 3.22 -6.57 12.36
C ARG A 112 1.92 -6.59 13.16
N LEU A 113 1.28 -7.77 13.23
CA LEU A 113 0.07 -8.00 14.01
C LEU A 113 0.38 -8.21 15.49
N ALA A 114 -0.66 -8.16 16.34
CA ALA A 114 -0.53 -8.42 17.78
C ALA A 114 0.03 -9.82 18.10
N SER A 115 -0.25 -10.81 17.24
CA SER A 115 0.31 -12.17 17.32
C SER A 115 1.81 -12.24 17.00
N GLY A 116 2.41 -11.16 16.50
CA GLY A 116 3.78 -11.10 16.02
C GLY A 116 3.96 -11.55 14.57
N ARG A 117 2.89 -12.03 13.92
CA ARG A 117 2.90 -12.32 12.48
C ARG A 117 3.13 -11.03 11.70
N GLU A 118 3.99 -11.08 10.70
CA GLU A 118 4.28 -9.96 9.80
C GLU A 118 3.64 -10.20 8.44
N ILE A 119 3.01 -9.16 7.90
CA ILE A 119 2.39 -9.14 6.59
C ILE A 119 3.27 -8.29 5.68
N ASP A 120 3.86 -8.91 4.67
CA ASP A 120 4.55 -8.19 3.60
C ASP A 120 3.53 -7.55 2.67
N VAL A 121 3.11 -6.35 3.04
CA VAL A 121 2.04 -5.65 2.31
C VAL A 121 2.49 -5.19 0.93
N VAL A 122 3.79 -4.94 0.73
CA VAL A 122 4.34 -4.55 -0.58
C VAL A 122 4.28 -5.74 -1.54
N GLU A 123 4.67 -6.93 -1.09
CA GLU A 123 4.53 -8.16 -1.87
C GLU A 123 3.04 -8.44 -2.20
N ALA A 124 2.16 -8.39 -1.19
CA ALA A 124 0.73 -8.62 -1.39
C ALA A 124 0.11 -7.65 -2.42
N GLY A 125 0.48 -6.36 -2.36
CA GLY A 125 0.02 -5.34 -3.31
C GLY A 125 0.55 -5.56 -4.72
N LEU A 126 1.80 -6.00 -4.86
CA LEU A 126 2.40 -6.34 -6.16
C LEU A 126 1.73 -7.58 -6.77
N ASP A 127 1.51 -8.63 -5.99
CA ASP A 127 0.82 -9.85 -6.44
C ASP A 127 -0.61 -9.56 -6.87
N TRP A 128 -1.34 -8.74 -6.11
CA TRP A 128 -2.65 -8.23 -6.49
C TRP A 128 -2.61 -7.43 -7.79
N ALA A 129 -1.65 -6.50 -7.92
CA ALA A 129 -1.53 -5.68 -9.12
C ALA A 129 -1.21 -6.55 -10.36
N MET A 130 -0.39 -7.60 -10.21
CA MET A 130 -0.03 -8.51 -11.30
C MET A 130 -1.15 -9.47 -11.68
N SER A 131 -1.79 -10.10 -10.70
CA SER A 131 -2.66 -11.25 -10.93
C SER A 131 -4.10 -11.05 -10.46
N GLY A 132 -4.31 -10.13 -9.52
CA GLY A 132 -5.60 -9.91 -8.83
C GLY A 132 -5.85 -10.90 -7.71
N SER A 133 -4.85 -11.70 -7.35
CA SER A 133 -4.93 -12.72 -6.31
C SER A 133 -3.64 -12.76 -5.49
N PRO A 134 -3.71 -12.97 -4.15
CA PRO A 134 -4.93 -12.89 -3.35
C PRO A 134 -5.57 -11.49 -3.44
N GLU A 135 -6.88 -11.41 -3.22
CA GLU A 135 -7.59 -10.14 -3.12
C GLU A 135 -7.10 -9.36 -1.89
N LEU A 136 -7.01 -8.03 -1.97
CA LEU A 136 -6.55 -7.22 -0.83
C LEU A 136 -7.52 -7.35 0.34
N SER A 137 -8.83 -7.41 0.06
CA SER A 137 -9.86 -7.63 1.07
C SER A 137 -9.76 -9.02 1.72
N GLN A 138 -9.32 -10.04 0.97
CA GLN A 138 -9.04 -11.37 1.53
C GLN A 138 -7.86 -11.32 2.50
N VAL A 139 -6.72 -10.72 2.09
CA VAL A 139 -5.53 -10.59 2.95
C VAL A 139 -5.88 -9.83 4.24
N TYR A 140 -6.70 -8.78 4.14
CA TYR A 140 -7.23 -8.08 5.30
C TYR A 140 -8.06 -9.00 6.21
N ALA A 141 -9.03 -9.74 5.67
CA ALA A 141 -9.89 -10.61 6.46
C ALA A 141 -9.09 -11.68 7.23
N GLU A 142 -8.18 -12.38 6.54
CA GLU A 142 -7.28 -13.36 7.16
C GLU A 142 -6.35 -12.76 8.23
N SER A 143 -6.01 -11.48 8.08
CA SER A 143 -5.21 -10.75 9.05
C SER A 143 -6.00 -10.32 10.28
N ALA A 144 -7.28 -10.00 10.12
CA ALA A 144 -8.17 -9.58 11.20
C ALA A 144 -8.67 -10.74 12.08
N GLU A 145 -8.60 -11.98 11.59
CA GLU A 145 -8.98 -13.20 12.32
C GLU A 145 -7.92 -13.69 13.33
N GLY A 146 -6.69 -13.16 13.28
CA GLY A 146 -5.51 -13.72 13.96
C GLY A 146 -4.96 -12.96 15.17
#